data_AF-A0A444VNJ6-F1
#
_entry.id   AF-A0A444VNJ6-F1
#
_cell.length_a   1.000
_cell.length_b   1.000
_cell.length_c   1.000
_cell.angle_alpha   90.00
_cell.angle_beta   90.00
_cell.angle_gamma   90.00
#
_symmetry.space_group_name_H-M   'P 1'
#
loop_
_entity.id
_entity.type
_entity.pdbx_description
1 polymer ?
#
loop_
_entity_poly.entity_id
_entity_poly.type
_entity_poly.pdbx_seq_one_letter_code
_entity_poly.pdbx_strand_id
1 'polypeptide(L)'
;MKKIGTLCCAIFLMVLWSCKDSGSKQKFLPPSTGGINSLMVVMDTELWQSGVGDKIREHFAAQVLGVPQREPIFTITQLPPRVFKGATTYSRSVLVVEQDSTSVAHIKSNVYATPQKVAVVTGRNHDELIQNLDSLAPKAVAAFKQLEIEEAQNRFRRSLSKDRAMQDEFGLSLEVPSLYKVGKREKNFVWMDIQIPKGTMNIVAYEMPWNSFSNDSTFVEDIVKMRDSIGEKYIPGPYENTFMITEKAFAPYVFPAEIGGKKGVEVRGIWEISGYPMAGPFLTYIINDEENQRKMVLEGFTFAPSAEKRNYMFELEAILKTVNFNPTP
;
A
#
# COMPACT_ATOMS: atom_id res chain seq x y z
N MET A 1 -41.46 -48.09 -44.38
CA MET A 1 -40.04 -48.14 -43.97
C MET A 1 -39.28 -46.80 -44.06
N LYS A 2 -39.75 -45.77 -44.80
CA LYS A 2 -39.02 -44.49 -44.94
C LYS A 2 -39.12 -43.51 -43.75
N LYS A 3 -40.08 -43.68 -42.82
CA LYS A 3 -40.28 -42.78 -41.66
C LYS A 3 -39.51 -43.18 -40.39
N ILE A 4 -39.03 -44.41 -40.30
CA ILE A 4 -38.22 -44.90 -39.16
C ILE A 4 -36.76 -44.45 -39.32
N GLY A 5 -36.22 -44.46 -40.55
CA GLY A 5 -34.87 -43.95 -40.83
C GLY A 5 -34.71 -42.45 -40.57
N THR A 6 -35.77 -41.65 -40.82
CA THR A 6 -35.76 -40.21 -40.53
C THR A 6 -35.80 -39.92 -39.03
N LEU A 7 -36.53 -40.73 -38.25
CA LEU A 7 -36.58 -40.60 -36.79
C LEU A 7 -35.24 -41.03 -36.14
N CYS A 8 -34.61 -42.10 -36.64
CA CYS A 8 -33.29 -42.52 -36.18
C CYS A 8 -32.18 -41.51 -36.53
N CYS A 9 -32.23 -40.89 -37.72
CA CYS A 9 -31.28 -39.82 -38.08
C CYS A 9 -31.47 -38.54 -37.24
N ALA A 10 -32.71 -38.17 -36.90
CA ALA A 10 -32.99 -37.00 -36.05
C ALA A 10 -32.52 -37.20 -34.60
N ILE A 11 -32.64 -38.42 -34.07
CA ILE A 11 -32.15 -38.77 -32.73
C ILE A 11 -30.62 -38.83 -32.72
N PHE A 12 -29.97 -39.34 -33.77
CA PHE A 12 -28.50 -39.38 -33.87
C PHE A 12 -27.88 -37.98 -34.01
N LEU A 13 -28.58 -37.04 -34.66
CA LEU A 13 -28.17 -35.63 -34.77
C LEU A 13 -28.31 -34.86 -33.43
N MET A 14 -29.25 -35.21 -32.55
CA MET A 14 -29.38 -34.58 -31.23
C MET A 14 -28.31 -35.05 -30.22
N VAL A 15 -27.73 -36.24 -30.39
CA VAL A 15 -26.66 -36.74 -29.50
C VAL A 15 -25.31 -36.07 -29.79
N LEU A 16 -25.11 -35.54 -31.01
CA LEU A 16 -23.86 -34.88 -31.42
C LEU A 16 -23.74 -33.40 -30.98
N TRP A 17 -24.79 -32.81 -30.38
CA TRP A 17 -24.75 -31.46 -29.80
C TRP A 17 -24.70 -31.42 -28.28
N SER A 18 -24.55 -32.56 -27.61
CA SER A 18 -24.48 -32.65 -26.14
C SER A 18 -23.04 -32.78 -25.60
N CYS A 19 -22.03 -32.33 -26.35
CA CYS A 19 -20.66 -32.28 -25.87
C CYS A 19 -19.92 -31.05 -26.41
N LYS A 20 -20.08 -29.91 -25.71
CA LYS A 20 -19.05 -28.86 -25.61
C LYS A 20 -19.44 -27.85 -24.54
N ASP A 21 -19.38 -28.29 -23.28
CA ASP A 21 -19.10 -27.34 -22.19
C ASP A 21 -18.40 -28.04 -21.03
N SER A 22 -17.14 -28.43 -21.29
CA SER A 22 -16.15 -28.67 -20.25
C SER A 22 -15.16 -27.50 -20.23
N GLY A 23 -15.69 -26.27 -20.18
CA GLY A 23 -14.91 -25.15 -19.68
C GLY A 23 -14.35 -25.53 -18.30
N SER A 24 -13.06 -25.30 -18.08
CA SER A 24 -12.42 -25.56 -16.79
C SER A 24 -13.30 -24.97 -15.70
N LYS A 25 -13.86 -25.80 -14.80
CA LYS A 25 -14.58 -25.30 -13.62
C LYS A 25 -13.61 -24.41 -12.86
N GLN A 26 -13.67 -23.09 -13.06
CA GLN A 26 -12.87 -22.16 -12.28
C GLN A 26 -13.25 -22.41 -10.82
N LYS A 27 -12.26 -22.86 -10.04
CA LYS A 27 -12.46 -23.14 -8.63
C LYS A 27 -12.92 -21.83 -7.99
N PHE A 28 -14.17 -21.78 -7.54
CA PHE A 28 -14.69 -20.62 -6.83
C PHE A 28 -13.84 -20.42 -5.57
N LEU A 29 -13.24 -19.24 -5.43
CA LEU A 29 -12.48 -18.85 -4.25
C LEU A 29 -13.30 -17.80 -3.48
N PRO A 30 -13.46 -17.97 -2.16
CA PRO A 30 -14.12 -16.98 -1.32
C PRO A 30 -13.33 -15.66 -1.30
N PRO A 31 -13.99 -14.54 -0.95
CA PRO A 31 -13.29 -13.28 -0.72
C PRO A 31 -12.33 -13.42 0.46
N SER A 32 -11.17 -12.80 0.33
CA SER A 32 -10.16 -12.78 1.39
C SER A 32 -10.54 -11.82 2.54
N THR A 33 -9.93 -12.02 3.69
CA THR A 33 -10.22 -11.30 4.95
C THR A 33 -8.93 -10.79 5.61
N GLY A 34 -9.06 -10.01 6.68
CA GLY A 34 -7.94 -9.49 7.48
C GLY A 34 -7.83 -7.96 7.43
N GLY A 35 -7.30 -7.39 8.51
CA GLY A 35 -7.10 -5.95 8.64
C GLY A 35 -5.97 -5.42 7.75
N ILE A 36 -5.86 -4.09 7.68
CA ILE A 36 -4.79 -3.42 6.92
C ILE A 36 -3.43 -3.87 7.45
N ASN A 37 -2.56 -4.34 6.54
CA ASN A 37 -1.22 -4.80 6.86
C ASN A 37 -1.22 -5.89 7.95
N SER A 38 -2.21 -6.78 7.96
CA SER A 38 -2.17 -8.00 8.78
C SER A 38 -1.43 -9.13 8.04
N LEU A 39 -0.63 -9.90 8.76
CA LEU A 39 0.08 -11.07 8.23
C LEU A 39 -0.25 -12.31 9.08
N MET A 40 -0.78 -13.34 8.44
CA MET A 40 -0.98 -14.64 9.06
C MET A 40 0.28 -15.50 8.91
N VAL A 41 0.94 -15.86 10.00
CA VAL A 41 2.10 -16.76 10.00
C VAL A 41 1.65 -18.16 10.39
N VAL A 42 1.77 -19.12 9.48
CA VAL A 42 1.42 -20.52 9.69
C VAL A 42 2.70 -21.30 9.93
N MET A 43 2.92 -21.71 11.18
CA MET A 43 4.21 -22.23 11.65
C MET A 43 4.03 -22.96 12.97
N ASP A 44 4.79 -24.03 13.23
CA ASP A 44 4.76 -24.70 14.53
C ASP A 44 5.23 -23.80 15.68
N THR A 45 4.63 -23.96 16.86
CA THR A 45 4.89 -23.10 18.02
C THR A 45 6.36 -23.17 18.48
N GLU A 46 6.97 -24.35 18.44
CA GLU A 46 8.38 -24.53 18.82
C GLU A 46 9.31 -23.79 17.84
N LEU A 47 9.04 -23.90 16.54
CA LEU A 47 9.81 -23.20 15.51
C LEU A 47 9.62 -21.68 15.64
N TRP A 48 8.41 -21.21 15.97
CA TRP A 48 8.11 -19.78 16.20
C TRP A 48 8.87 -19.18 17.39
N GLN A 49 9.10 -19.98 18.44
CA GLN A 49 9.90 -19.61 19.61
C GLN A 49 11.42 -19.73 19.38
N SER A 50 11.84 -20.32 18.26
CA SER A 50 13.25 -20.44 17.87
C SER A 50 13.76 -19.21 17.09
N GLY A 51 15.05 -19.23 16.76
CA GLY A 51 15.68 -18.23 15.91
C GLY A 51 15.06 -18.08 14.52
N VAL A 52 14.36 -19.10 14.00
CA VAL A 52 13.58 -18.99 12.74
C VAL A 52 12.43 -17.99 12.91
N GLY A 53 11.73 -18.05 14.05
CA GLY A 53 10.69 -17.08 14.36
C GLY A 53 11.25 -15.67 14.54
N ASP A 54 12.42 -15.54 15.17
CA ASP A 54 13.07 -14.23 15.33
C ASP A 54 13.38 -13.59 13.97
N LYS A 55 13.82 -14.40 12.99
CA LYS A 55 13.98 -13.94 11.61
C LYS A 55 12.69 -13.49 10.95
N ILE A 56 11.56 -14.15 11.21
CA ILE A 56 10.26 -13.66 10.72
C ILE A 56 9.94 -12.29 11.33
N ARG A 57 10.19 -12.09 12.63
CA ARG A 57 9.96 -10.78 13.29
C ARG A 57 10.90 -9.70 12.76
N GLU A 58 12.17 -10.04 12.53
CA GLU A 58 13.16 -9.13 11.96
C GLU A 58 12.71 -8.57 10.61
N HIS A 59 12.18 -9.42 9.72
CA HIS A 59 11.74 -9.00 8.38
C HIS A 59 10.34 -8.42 8.33
N PHE A 60 9.36 -9.10 8.94
CA PHE A 60 7.93 -8.81 8.76
C PHE A 60 7.35 -7.95 9.89
N ALA A 61 8.05 -7.81 11.02
CA ALA A 61 7.71 -6.86 12.07
C ALA A 61 8.77 -5.74 12.23
N ALA A 62 9.59 -5.52 11.20
CA ALA A 62 10.50 -4.39 11.09
C ALA A 62 9.76 -3.06 11.32
N GLN A 63 10.45 -2.07 11.88
CA GLN A 63 9.87 -0.74 12.10
C GLN A 63 9.54 -0.04 10.77
N VAL A 64 8.37 0.59 10.71
CA VAL A 64 7.99 1.48 9.61
C VAL A 64 8.83 2.76 9.68
N LEU A 65 9.47 3.12 8.56
CA LEU A 65 10.28 4.33 8.46
C LEU A 65 9.41 5.59 8.40
N GLY A 66 9.91 6.69 8.98
CA GLY A 66 9.23 7.99 8.98
C GLY A 66 8.00 8.07 9.91
N VAL A 67 7.90 7.18 10.90
CA VAL A 67 6.85 7.23 11.94
C VAL A 67 7.50 7.46 13.30
N PRO A 68 6.99 8.40 14.14
CA PRO A 68 7.61 8.73 15.44
C PRO A 68 7.66 7.54 16.43
N GLN A 69 6.63 6.71 16.43
CA GLN A 69 6.53 5.54 17.30
C GLN A 69 6.98 4.28 16.55
N ARG A 70 7.59 3.34 17.28
CA ARG A 70 7.97 2.04 16.70
C ARG A 70 6.71 1.23 16.40
N GLU A 71 6.35 1.18 15.13
CA GLU A 71 5.22 0.40 14.63
C GLU A 71 5.73 -0.63 13.60
N PRO A 72 5.33 -1.91 13.68
CA PRO A 72 5.82 -2.94 12.78
C PRO A 72 5.18 -2.81 11.39
N ILE A 73 5.88 -3.17 10.30
CA ILE A 73 5.31 -3.10 8.95
C ILE A 73 4.07 -3.99 8.76
N PHE A 74 3.97 -5.11 9.50
CA PHE A 74 2.77 -5.94 9.57
C PHE A 74 2.37 -6.24 11.01
N THR A 75 1.07 -6.34 11.27
CA THR A 75 0.54 -6.95 12.50
C THR A 75 0.50 -8.47 12.30
N ILE A 76 1.39 -9.18 12.99
CA ILE A 76 1.56 -10.63 12.83
C ILE A 76 0.61 -11.38 13.77
N THR A 77 -0.13 -12.34 13.22
CA THR A 77 -0.84 -13.37 13.98
C THR A 77 -0.26 -14.72 13.61
N GLN A 78 0.30 -15.46 14.57
CA GLN A 78 0.81 -16.81 14.34
C GLN A 78 -0.27 -17.85 14.63
N LEU A 79 -0.33 -18.90 13.80
CA LEU A 79 -1.18 -20.08 13.98
C LEU A 79 -0.39 -21.38 13.72
N PRO A 80 -0.56 -22.42 14.56
CA PRO A 80 -0.06 -23.75 14.23
C PRO A 80 -0.75 -24.33 12.97
N PRO A 81 -0.05 -25.11 12.12
CA PRO A 81 -0.60 -25.63 10.86
C PRO A 81 -1.92 -26.40 11.02
N ARG A 82 -2.09 -27.14 12.12
CA ARG A 82 -3.33 -27.86 12.44
C ARG A 82 -4.58 -26.98 12.53
N VAL A 83 -4.41 -25.69 12.87
CA VAL A 83 -5.48 -24.69 13.02
C VAL A 83 -5.70 -23.89 11.72
N PHE A 84 -4.80 -23.99 10.75
CA PHE A 84 -4.89 -23.31 9.46
C PHE A 84 -5.85 -24.05 8.50
N LYS A 85 -7.15 -23.94 8.77
CA LYS A 85 -8.24 -24.60 8.05
C LYS A 85 -9.50 -23.73 8.02
N GLY A 86 -10.33 -23.89 7.00
CA GLY A 86 -11.58 -23.13 6.88
C GLY A 86 -11.32 -21.62 6.83
N ALA A 87 -12.06 -20.84 7.62
CA ALA A 87 -11.99 -19.38 7.57
C ALA A 87 -10.61 -18.78 7.88
N THR A 88 -9.74 -19.48 8.62
CA THR A 88 -8.38 -18.98 8.93
C THR A 88 -7.47 -18.97 7.69
N THR A 89 -7.81 -19.73 6.64
CA THR A 89 -7.05 -19.73 5.38
C THR A 89 -7.37 -18.54 4.49
N TYR A 90 -8.39 -17.74 4.82
CA TYR A 90 -8.85 -16.63 3.97
C TYR A 90 -8.09 -15.32 4.21
N SER A 91 -7.13 -15.29 5.14
CA SER A 91 -6.29 -14.09 5.35
C SER A 91 -5.62 -13.65 4.04
N ARG A 92 -5.66 -12.35 3.74
CA ARG A 92 -5.11 -11.77 2.50
C ARG A 92 -3.63 -12.04 2.31
N SER A 93 -2.86 -11.99 3.40
CA SER A 93 -1.41 -12.20 3.39
C SER A 93 -1.07 -13.33 4.34
N VAL A 94 -0.49 -14.40 3.81
CA VAL A 94 -0.12 -15.61 4.57
C VAL A 94 1.36 -15.92 4.34
N LEU A 95 2.09 -16.20 5.41
CA LEU A 95 3.44 -16.76 5.38
C LEU A 95 3.39 -18.15 6.02
N VAL A 96 3.62 -19.18 5.23
CA VAL A 96 3.74 -20.57 5.70
C VAL A 96 5.22 -20.89 5.86
N VAL A 97 5.62 -21.33 7.06
CA VAL A 97 7.00 -21.73 7.38
C VAL A 97 6.99 -23.10 8.02
N GLU A 98 7.65 -24.07 7.40
CA GLU A 98 7.61 -25.47 7.81
C GLU A 98 8.96 -26.16 7.60
N GLN A 99 9.40 -26.94 8.59
CA GLN A 99 10.56 -27.82 8.40
C GLN A 99 10.12 -29.08 7.66
N ASP A 100 10.71 -29.34 6.49
CA ASP A 100 10.34 -30.44 5.60
C ASP A 100 11.60 -31.04 4.93
N SER A 101 11.46 -32.22 4.32
CA SER A 101 12.45 -32.86 3.46
C SER A 101 12.89 -32.00 2.26
N THR A 102 12.09 -31.00 1.89
CA THR A 102 12.36 -30.06 0.79
C THR A 102 12.81 -28.69 1.29
N SER A 103 13.54 -27.96 0.45
CA SER A 103 14.01 -26.60 0.73
C SER A 103 13.57 -25.69 -0.41
N VAL A 104 12.44 -25.00 -0.23
CA VAL A 104 11.84 -24.13 -1.24
C VAL A 104 11.36 -22.81 -0.66
N ALA A 105 11.44 -21.74 -1.45
CA ALA A 105 10.94 -20.42 -1.10
C ALA A 105 10.21 -19.80 -2.29
N HIS A 106 8.90 -19.57 -2.18
CA HIS A 106 8.11 -19.04 -3.30
C HIS A 106 6.84 -18.32 -2.82
N ILE A 107 6.20 -17.56 -3.72
CA ILE A 107 4.94 -16.86 -3.47
C ILE A 107 3.89 -17.36 -4.45
N LYS A 108 2.73 -17.75 -3.95
CA LYS A 108 1.54 -18.11 -4.73
C LYS A 108 0.47 -17.03 -4.58
N SER A 109 -0.39 -16.92 -5.58
CA SER A 109 -1.57 -16.05 -5.53
C SER A 109 -2.82 -16.90 -5.45
N ASN A 110 -3.83 -16.41 -4.73
CA ASN A 110 -5.19 -16.96 -4.72
C ASN A 110 -5.25 -18.48 -4.44
N VAL A 111 -4.57 -18.92 -3.39
CA VAL A 111 -4.50 -20.35 -3.04
C VAL A 111 -5.81 -20.80 -2.38
N TYR A 112 -6.30 -19.99 -1.44
CA TYR A 112 -7.47 -20.30 -0.60
C TYR A 112 -8.58 -19.26 -0.71
N ALA A 113 -8.24 -17.99 -0.98
CA ALA A 113 -9.18 -16.89 -1.13
C ALA A 113 -8.71 -15.90 -2.21
N THR A 114 -9.53 -14.92 -2.59
CA THR A 114 -9.17 -13.90 -3.58
C THR A 114 -9.59 -12.48 -3.15
N PRO A 115 -8.73 -11.45 -3.34
CA PRO A 115 -7.33 -11.56 -3.74
C PRO A 115 -6.46 -11.99 -2.54
N GLN A 116 -5.44 -12.83 -2.78
CA GLN A 116 -4.58 -13.37 -1.72
C GLN A 116 -3.14 -13.58 -2.20
N LYS A 117 -2.18 -13.38 -1.31
CA LYS A 117 -0.78 -13.80 -1.49
C LYS A 117 -0.37 -14.76 -0.36
N VAL A 118 0.24 -15.88 -0.74
CA VAL A 118 0.76 -16.89 0.19
C VAL A 118 2.24 -17.09 -0.11
N ALA A 119 3.10 -16.63 0.79
CA ALA A 119 4.52 -16.96 0.79
C ALA A 119 4.71 -18.31 1.49
N VAL A 120 5.48 -19.21 0.89
CA VAL A 120 5.79 -20.53 1.43
C VAL A 120 7.30 -20.66 1.53
N VAL A 121 7.78 -20.98 2.72
CA VAL A 121 9.18 -21.26 3.02
C VAL A 121 9.29 -22.61 3.69
N THR A 122 10.04 -23.52 3.08
CA THR A 122 10.42 -24.80 3.68
C THR A 122 11.93 -24.94 3.77
N GLY A 123 12.41 -25.78 4.68
CA GLY A 123 13.83 -26.07 4.82
C GLY A 123 14.05 -27.35 5.62
N ARG A 124 15.18 -28.01 5.39
CA ARG A 124 15.51 -29.30 6.03
C ARG A 124 15.95 -29.16 7.49
N ASN A 125 16.36 -27.96 7.87
CA ASN A 125 16.84 -27.58 9.19
C ASN A 125 16.63 -26.06 9.38
N HIS A 126 16.94 -25.56 10.57
CA HIS A 126 16.75 -24.14 10.91
C HIS A 126 17.59 -23.20 10.05
N ASP A 127 18.83 -23.56 9.72
CA ASP A 127 19.72 -22.70 8.93
C ASP A 127 19.18 -22.50 7.52
N GLU A 128 18.71 -23.58 6.88
CA GLU A 128 18.07 -23.49 5.56
C GLU A 128 16.77 -22.67 5.59
N LEU A 129 15.97 -22.79 6.66
CA LEU A 129 14.78 -21.97 6.83
C LEU A 129 15.12 -20.48 6.94
N ILE A 130 16.16 -20.14 7.70
CA ILE A 130 16.63 -18.77 7.86
C ILE A 130 17.13 -18.22 6.51
N GLN A 131 17.96 -18.97 5.80
CA GLN A 131 18.46 -18.55 4.48
C GLN A 131 17.33 -18.33 3.47
N ASN A 132 16.34 -19.22 3.45
CA ASN A 132 15.18 -19.12 2.58
C ASN A 132 14.28 -17.93 2.96
N LEU A 133 14.11 -17.65 4.27
CA LEU A 133 13.40 -16.47 4.76
C LEU A 133 14.11 -15.18 4.35
N ASP A 134 15.42 -15.08 4.60
CA ASP A 134 16.22 -13.89 4.26
C ASP A 134 16.16 -13.59 2.76
N SER A 135 16.22 -14.63 1.91
CA SER A 135 16.13 -14.47 0.47
C SER A 135 14.74 -14.06 -0.03
N LEU A 136 13.67 -14.58 0.57
CA LEU A 136 12.30 -14.35 0.10
C LEU A 136 11.67 -13.08 0.68
N ALA A 137 12.06 -12.71 1.89
CA ALA A 137 11.39 -11.67 2.68
C ALA A 137 11.20 -10.34 1.93
N PRO A 138 12.22 -9.75 1.27
CA PRO A 138 12.04 -8.48 0.55
C PRO A 138 10.93 -8.57 -0.52
N LYS A 139 10.90 -9.68 -1.28
CA LYS A 139 9.89 -9.93 -2.31
C LYS A 139 8.51 -10.18 -1.71
N ALA A 140 8.43 -10.91 -0.61
CA ALA A 140 7.17 -11.20 0.08
C ALA A 140 6.56 -9.93 0.69
N VAL A 141 7.36 -9.12 1.39
CA VAL A 141 6.93 -7.83 1.95
C VAL A 141 6.37 -6.93 0.85
N ALA A 142 7.09 -6.78 -0.27
CA ALA A 142 6.62 -5.98 -1.40
C ALA A 142 5.30 -6.51 -1.98
N ALA A 143 5.19 -7.83 -2.18
CA ALA A 143 3.97 -8.45 -2.71
C ALA A 143 2.75 -8.29 -1.78
N PHE A 144 2.95 -8.42 -0.46
CA PHE A 144 1.89 -8.22 0.53
C PHE A 144 1.44 -6.76 0.63
N LYS A 145 2.38 -5.81 0.63
CA LYS A 145 2.04 -4.38 0.63
C LYS A 145 1.30 -3.98 -0.65
N GLN A 146 1.76 -4.44 -1.81
CA GLN A 146 1.09 -4.15 -3.08
C GLN A 146 -0.34 -4.69 -3.12
N LEU A 147 -0.56 -5.93 -2.64
CA LEU A 147 -1.90 -6.49 -2.48
C LEU A 147 -2.79 -5.62 -1.58
N GLU A 148 -2.26 -5.14 -0.46
CA GLU A 148 -3.01 -4.27 0.46
C GLU A 148 -3.35 -2.93 -0.19
N ILE A 149 -2.44 -2.35 -1.00
CA ILE A 149 -2.67 -1.07 -1.70
C ILE A 149 -3.81 -1.23 -2.69
N GLU A 150 -3.77 -2.28 -3.51
CA GLU A 150 -4.82 -2.59 -4.49
C GLU A 150 -6.18 -2.77 -3.81
N GLU A 151 -6.21 -3.50 -2.68
CA GLU A 151 -7.44 -3.71 -1.93
C GLU A 151 -7.94 -2.43 -1.26
N ALA A 152 -7.06 -1.55 -0.78
CA ALA A 152 -7.44 -0.24 -0.27
C ALA A 152 -8.07 0.64 -1.37
N GLN A 153 -7.43 0.70 -2.54
CA GLN A 153 -7.94 1.44 -3.69
C GLN A 153 -9.29 0.89 -4.18
N ASN A 154 -9.47 -0.44 -4.20
CA ASN A 154 -10.76 -1.07 -4.48
C ASN A 154 -11.85 -0.61 -3.47
N ARG A 155 -11.51 -0.45 -2.19
CA ARG A 155 -12.44 0.08 -1.19
C ARG A 155 -12.75 1.56 -1.43
N PHE A 156 -11.78 2.39 -1.80
CA PHE A 156 -11.99 3.81 -2.08
C PHE A 156 -13.04 4.01 -3.18
N ARG A 157 -12.96 3.21 -4.26
CA ARG A 157 -13.88 3.26 -5.41
C ARG A 157 -15.36 3.03 -5.06
N ARG A 158 -15.67 2.53 -3.87
CA ARG A 158 -17.06 2.42 -3.39
C ARG A 158 -17.70 3.79 -3.20
N SER A 159 -16.92 4.80 -2.84
CA SER A 159 -17.40 6.17 -2.64
C SER A 159 -16.25 7.17 -2.75
N LEU A 160 -16.05 7.69 -3.96
CA LEU A 160 -15.03 8.70 -4.25
C LEU A 160 -15.57 10.12 -4.03
N SER A 161 -14.65 11.03 -3.70
CA SER A 161 -14.92 12.47 -3.69
C SER A 161 -15.34 12.92 -5.09
N LYS A 162 -16.27 13.87 -5.14
CA LYS A 162 -16.71 14.52 -6.38
C LYS A 162 -16.01 15.87 -6.61
N ASP A 163 -15.13 16.25 -5.69
CA ASP A 163 -14.39 17.50 -5.79
C ASP A 163 -13.39 17.46 -6.96
N ARG A 164 -13.23 18.58 -7.65
CA ARG A 164 -12.36 18.71 -8.84
C ARG A 164 -11.12 19.57 -8.59
N ALA A 165 -10.82 20.00 -7.37
CA ALA A 165 -9.72 20.91 -7.07
C ALA A 165 -8.37 20.44 -7.63
N MET A 166 -8.04 19.15 -7.49
CA MET A 166 -6.81 18.58 -8.06
C MET A 166 -6.78 18.64 -9.60
N GLN A 167 -7.93 18.36 -10.22
CA GLN A 167 -8.07 18.39 -11.68
C GLN A 167 -7.98 19.82 -12.22
N ASP A 168 -8.67 20.75 -11.57
CA ASP A 168 -8.78 22.12 -12.03
C ASP A 168 -7.47 22.91 -11.83
N GLU A 169 -6.73 22.66 -10.73
CA GLU A 169 -5.46 23.34 -10.46
C GLU A 169 -4.27 22.69 -11.17
N PHE A 170 -4.22 21.36 -11.25
CA PHE A 170 -3.01 20.63 -11.67
C PHE A 170 -3.20 19.74 -12.90
N GLY A 171 -4.42 19.58 -13.41
CA GLY A 171 -4.68 18.70 -14.55
C GLY A 171 -4.58 17.20 -14.24
N LEU A 172 -4.57 16.81 -12.96
CA LEU A 172 -4.47 15.42 -12.51
C LEU A 172 -5.69 14.99 -11.68
N SER A 173 -5.90 13.68 -11.58
CA SER A 173 -6.91 13.12 -10.68
C SER A 173 -6.31 12.15 -9.66
N LEU A 174 -7.02 11.99 -8.53
CA LEU A 174 -6.74 11.05 -7.45
C LEU A 174 -8.04 10.36 -7.06
N GLU A 175 -8.00 9.06 -6.75
CA GLU A 175 -9.13 8.31 -6.20
C GLU A 175 -9.25 8.57 -4.68
N VAL A 176 -9.60 9.81 -4.32
CA VAL A 176 -9.77 10.23 -2.92
C VAL A 176 -11.14 9.78 -2.38
N PRO A 177 -11.24 9.13 -1.20
CA PRO A 177 -12.52 8.81 -0.57
C PRO A 177 -13.41 10.03 -0.31
N SER A 178 -14.73 9.88 -0.43
CA SER A 178 -15.71 10.98 -0.36
C SER A 178 -15.79 11.76 0.95
N LEU A 179 -15.22 11.20 2.02
CA LEU A 179 -15.16 11.84 3.33
C LEU A 179 -14.10 12.94 3.42
N TYR A 180 -13.08 12.93 2.56
CA TYR A 180 -12.14 14.04 2.47
C TYR A 180 -12.84 15.31 1.96
N LYS A 181 -12.46 16.45 2.50
CA LYS A 181 -12.95 17.79 2.13
C LYS A 181 -11.80 18.65 1.69
N VAL A 182 -12.04 19.56 0.73
CA VAL A 182 -11.07 20.60 0.40
C VAL A 182 -11.11 21.66 1.49
N GLY A 183 -10.05 21.72 2.31
CA GLY A 183 -9.90 22.72 3.36
C GLY A 183 -9.32 24.03 2.85
N LYS A 184 -8.47 23.97 1.81
CA LYS A 184 -7.88 25.14 1.17
C LYS A 184 -7.60 24.88 -0.31
N ARG A 185 -7.93 25.85 -1.15
CA ARG A 185 -7.60 25.88 -2.58
C ARG A 185 -7.11 27.28 -2.94
N GLU A 186 -5.87 27.36 -3.38
CA GLU A 186 -5.22 28.57 -3.88
C GLU A 186 -4.49 28.23 -5.18
N LYS A 187 -4.04 29.26 -5.91
CA LYS A 187 -3.23 29.03 -7.11
C LYS A 187 -1.98 28.23 -6.72
N ASN A 188 -1.78 27.09 -7.39
CA ASN A 188 -0.67 26.16 -7.15
C ASN A 188 -0.68 25.49 -5.76
N PHE A 189 -1.82 25.42 -5.07
CA PHE A 189 -1.92 24.71 -3.80
C PHE A 189 -3.33 24.18 -3.53
N VAL A 190 -3.44 22.88 -3.29
CA VAL A 190 -4.68 22.24 -2.83
C VAL A 190 -4.39 21.46 -1.55
N TRP A 191 -5.24 21.63 -0.54
CA TRP A 191 -5.24 20.85 0.69
C TRP A 191 -6.60 20.22 0.90
N MET A 192 -6.60 18.89 1.03
CA MET A 192 -7.74 18.09 1.43
C MET A 192 -7.49 17.41 2.78
N ASP A 193 -8.51 17.30 3.62
CA ASP A 193 -8.40 16.62 4.91
C ASP A 193 -9.63 15.79 5.25
N ILE A 194 -9.44 14.85 6.17
CA ILE A 194 -10.51 14.07 6.80
C ILE A 194 -10.27 14.01 8.30
N GLN A 195 -11.35 14.13 9.07
CA GLN A 195 -11.33 13.85 10.50
C GLN A 195 -11.33 12.33 10.76
N ILE A 196 -10.43 11.90 11.63
CA ILE A 196 -10.35 10.52 12.13
C ILE A 196 -10.54 10.53 13.66
N PRO A 197 -10.88 9.40 14.31
CA PRO A 197 -11.25 9.39 15.73
C PRO A 197 -10.24 10.03 16.69
N LYS A 198 -8.95 10.08 16.31
CA LYS A 198 -7.87 10.61 17.14
C LYS A 198 -7.04 11.70 16.44
N GLY A 199 -7.60 12.39 15.44
CA GLY A 199 -6.94 13.51 14.77
C GLY A 199 -7.37 13.68 13.31
N THR A 200 -6.42 13.92 12.41
CA THR A 200 -6.68 14.17 10.97
C THR A 200 -5.69 13.46 10.06
N MET A 201 -6.16 13.09 8.87
CA MET A 201 -5.30 12.76 7.74
C MET A 201 -5.45 13.85 6.68
N ASN A 202 -4.34 14.24 6.07
CA ASN A 202 -4.26 15.38 5.18
C ASN A 202 -3.56 14.98 3.89
N ILE A 203 -4.00 15.55 2.79
CA ILE A 203 -3.40 15.44 1.46
C ILE A 203 -3.15 16.85 0.97
N VAL A 204 -1.93 17.16 0.55
CA VAL A 204 -1.61 18.42 -0.12
C VAL A 204 -0.95 18.15 -1.47
N ALA A 205 -1.16 19.07 -2.39
CA ALA A 205 -0.60 19.03 -3.73
C ALA A 205 -0.17 20.44 -4.17
N TYR A 206 0.99 20.51 -4.83
CA TYR A 206 1.57 21.73 -5.37
C TYR A 206 2.65 21.41 -6.40
N GLU A 207 3.00 22.39 -7.23
CA GLU A 207 4.03 22.28 -8.24
C GLU A 207 5.30 23.02 -7.82
N MET A 208 6.45 22.46 -8.20
CA MET A 208 7.75 23.11 -8.16
C MET A 208 8.34 23.23 -9.58
N PRO A 209 9.15 24.26 -9.88
CA PRO A 209 9.84 24.38 -11.17
C PRO A 209 10.64 23.12 -11.53
N TRP A 210 10.74 22.77 -12.82
CA TRP A 210 11.47 21.58 -13.30
C TRP A 210 12.90 21.44 -12.79
N ASN A 211 13.60 22.57 -12.59
CA ASN A 211 14.98 22.64 -12.12
C ASN A 211 15.11 22.67 -10.59
N SER A 212 13.99 22.56 -9.85
CA SER A 212 14.01 22.31 -8.42
C SER A 212 14.67 20.96 -8.20
N PHE A 213 15.67 20.88 -7.32
CA PHE A 213 16.47 19.68 -7.03
C PHE A 213 17.51 19.29 -8.10
N SER A 214 18.22 20.26 -8.67
CA SER A 214 19.24 20.03 -9.71
C SER A 214 20.63 19.62 -9.17
N ASN A 215 20.85 19.68 -7.86
CA ASN A 215 22.13 19.33 -7.24
C ASN A 215 21.98 18.11 -6.32
N ASP A 216 22.57 16.99 -6.73
CA ASP A 216 22.52 15.73 -5.99
C ASP A 216 23.11 15.86 -4.57
N SER A 217 24.12 16.73 -4.38
CA SER A 217 24.79 16.90 -3.08
C SER A 217 23.91 17.62 -2.04
N THR A 218 22.93 18.41 -2.49
CA THR A 218 22.01 19.15 -1.61
C THR A 218 20.59 18.59 -1.64
N PHE A 219 20.36 17.47 -2.33
CA PHE A 219 19.02 16.97 -2.64
C PHE A 219 18.09 16.87 -1.42
N VAL A 220 18.56 16.27 -0.33
CA VAL A 220 17.77 16.13 0.90
C VAL A 220 17.50 17.49 1.56
N GLU A 221 18.49 18.38 1.58
CA GLU A 221 18.36 19.73 2.13
C GLU A 221 17.38 20.58 1.32
N ASP A 222 17.42 20.46 -0.01
CA ASP A 222 16.52 21.17 -0.92
C ASP A 222 15.07 20.69 -0.74
N ILE A 223 14.85 19.40 -0.49
CA ILE A 223 13.53 18.85 -0.15
C ILE A 223 13.03 19.46 1.16
N VAL A 224 13.86 19.51 2.21
CA VAL A 224 13.49 20.10 3.50
C VAL A 224 13.15 21.58 3.35
N LYS A 225 14.01 22.36 2.67
CA LYS A 225 13.76 23.79 2.40
C LYS A 225 12.46 24.03 1.65
N MET A 226 12.18 23.21 0.65
CA MET A 226 10.93 23.27 -0.10
C MET A 226 9.73 23.01 0.81
N ARG A 227 9.76 21.92 1.59
CA ARG A 227 8.66 21.56 2.49
C ARG A 227 8.39 22.65 3.52
N ASP A 228 9.44 23.14 4.16
CA ASP A 228 9.34 24.15 5.21
C ASP A 228 8.79 25.47 4.65
N SER A 229 9.18 25.85 3.44
CA SER A 229 8.63 27.04 2.75
C SER A 229 7.13 26.88 2.42
N ILE A 230 6.70 25.70 1.99
CA ILE A 230 5.29 25.40 1.72
C ILE A 230 4.49 25.37 3.04
N GLY A 231 5.03 24.74 4.08
CA GLY A 231 4.43 24.67 5.40
C GLY A 231 4.23 26.04 6.04
N GLU A 232 5.25 26.90 6.02
CA GLU A 232 5.19 28.28 6.51
C GLU A 232 4.09 29.08 5.80
N LYS A 233 4.00 28.95 4.48
CA LYS A 233 3.05 29.72 3.68
C LYS A 233 1.61 29.23 3.81
N TYR A 234 1.40 27.91 3.84
CA TYR A 234 0.07 27.35 3.62
C TYR A 234 -0.52 26.58 4.82
N ILE A 235 0.31 26.10 5.74
CA ILE A 235 -0.08 25.19 6.82
C ILE A 235 0.23 25.84 8.19
N PRO A 236 -0.65 26.72 8.69
CA PRO A 236 -0.45 27.39 9.96
C PRO A 236 -0.60 26.41 11.14
N GLY A 237 0.11 26.69 12.22
CA GLY A 237 -0.11 26.06 13.52
C GLY A 237 -1.27 26.72 14.29
N PRO A 238 -1.53 26.28 15.52
CA PRO A 238 -2.67 26.75 16.31
C PRO A 238 -2.51 28.19 16.86
N TYR A 239 -1.31 28.75 16.83
CA TYR A 239 -1.01 30.10 17.31
C TYR A 239 -0.36 30.95 16.22
N GLU A 240 -0.40 32.28 16.40
CA GLU A 240 0.31 33.21 15.52
C GLU A 240 1.80 32.88 15.42
N ASN A 241 2.38 33.05 14.23
CA ASN A 241 3.78 32.75 13.92
C ASN A 241 4.21 31.30 14.17
N THR A 242 3.26 30.36 14.27
CA THR A 242 3.53 28.92 14.27
C THR A 242 3.11 28.32 12.94
N PHE A 243 3.89 27.39 12.41
CA PHE A 243 3.65 26.77 11.11
C PHE A 243 4.36 25.42 10.98
N MET A 244 3.91 24.61 10.03
CA MET A 244 4.50 23.30 9.79
C MET A 244 5.90 23.40 9.19
N ILE A 245 6.81 22.60 9.72
CA ILE A 245 8.16 22.37 9.20
C ILE A 245 8.47 20.86 9.27
N THR A 246 9.54 20.46 8.61
CA THR A 246 10.16 19.14 8.79
C THR A 246 10.86 19.09 10.15
N GLU A 247 10.75 17.95 10.84
CA GLU A 247 11.43 17.73 12.12
C GLU A 247 12.94 17.95 11.97
N LYS A 248 13.52 18.74 12.87
CA LYS A 248 14.95 19.13 12.81
C LYS A 248 15.90 18.04 13.30
N ALA A 249 15.42 17.09 14.10
CA ALA A 249 16.25 16.10 14.75
C ALA A 249 16.77 15.02 13.79
N PHE A 250 16.00 14.68 12.76
CA PHE A 250 16.33 13.62 11.82
C PHE A 250 16.02 14.01 10.38
N ALA A 251 16.97 13.73 9.49
CA ALA A 251 16.73 13.88 8.06
C ALA A 251 15.67 12.89 7.58
N PRO A 252 14.83 13.27 6.60
CA PRO A 252 13.84 12.37 6.03
C PRO A 252 14.53 11.24 5.23
N TYR A 253 13.86 10.10 5.16
CA TYR A 253 14.25 8.99 4.29
C TYR A 253 13.82 9.29 2.86
N VAL A 254 14.68 9.02 1.90
CA VAL A 254 14.42 9.28 0.48
C VAL A 254 14.67 8.01 -0.32
N PHE A 255 13.70 7.62 -1.14
CA PHE A 255 13.74 6.42 -1.98
C PHE A 255 13.40 6.77 -3.43
N PRO A 256 14.01 6.10 -4.42
CA PRO A 256 13.52 6.18 -5.78
C PRO A 256 12.12 5.60 -5.86
N ALA A 257 11.25 6.20 -6.67
CA ALA A 257 9.89 5.72 -6.84
C ALA A 257 9.38 5.96 -8.27
N GLU A 258 8.35 5.19 -8.63
CA GLU A 258 7.60 5.36 -9.87
C GLU A 258 6.11 5.40 -9.52
N ILE A 259 5.45 6.52 -9.82
CA ILE A 259 4.05 6.77 -9.46
C ILE A 259 3.36 7.40 -10.67
N GLY A 260 2.16 6.91 -11.01
CA GLY A 260 1.41 7.40 -12.17
C GLY A 260 2.15 7.20 -13.51
N GLY A 261 3.03 6.18 -13.59
CA GLY A 261 3.89 5.91 -14.74
C GLY A 261 5.07 6.87 -14.92
N LYS A 262 5.32 7.74 -13.95
CA LYS A 262 6.40 8.74 -13.98
C LYS A 262 7.42 8.46 -12.88
N LYS A 263 8.70 8.69 -13.19
CA LYS A 263 9.79 8.57 -12.22
C LYS A 263 9.73 9.72 -11.22
N GLY A 264 10.19 9.46 -10.01
CA GLY A 264 10.27 10.46 -8.95
C GLY A 264 10.99 9.92 -7.73
N VAL A 265 10.73 10.57 -6.60
CA VAL A 265 11.19 10.10 -5.29
C VAL A 265 10.05 10.03 -4.30
N GLU A 266 10.14 9.05 -3.41
CA GLU A 266 9.34 8.93 -2.19
C GLU A 266 10.15 9.47 -1.01
N VAL A 267 9.56 10.35 -0.22
CA VAL A 267 10.16 10.95 0.96
C VAL A 267 9.30 10.61 2.17
N ARG A 268 9.90 10.09 3.25
CA ARG A 268 9.20 9.82 4.52
C ARG A 268 9.92 10.49 5.67
N GLY A 269 9.16 11.12 6.54
CA GLY A 269 9.73 11.82 7.69
C GLY A 269 8.68 12.25 8.68
N ILE A 270 9.11 13.08 9.62
CA ILE A 270 8.27 13.65 10.66
C ILE A 270 8.13 15.15 10.37
N TRP A 271 6.91 15.67 10.45
CA TRP A 271 6.64 17.10 10.48
C TRP A 271 6.43 17.52 11.93
N GLU A 272 6.77 18.76 12.25
CA GLU A 272 6.46 19.41 13.52
C GLU A 272 5.91 20.82 13.26
N ILE A 273 5.18 21.38 14.22
CA ILE A 273 4.85 22.80 14.21
C ILE A 273 5.98 23.56 14.88
N SER A 274 6.64 24.45 14.14
CA SER A 274 7.62 25.37 14.71
C SER A 274 6.93 26.23 15.79
N GLY A 275 7.45 26.18 17.01
CA GLY A 275 6.91 26.94 18.15
C GLY A 275 5.70 26.32 18.86
N TYR A 276 5.30 25.09 18.53
CA TYR A 276 4.20 24.40 19.24
C TYR A 276 4.40 22.87 19.26
N PRO A 277 4.18 22.17 20.39
CA PRO A 277 4.44 20.72 20.52
C PRO A 277 3.38 19.87 19.81
N MET A 278 3.44 19.87 18.48
CA MET A 278 2.55 19.12 17.59
C MET A 278 3.39 18.55 16.45
N ALA A 279 3.29 17.25 16.24
CA ALA A 279 4.08 16.55 15.24
C ALA A 279 3.36 15.31 14.73
N GLY A 280 3.83 14.79 13.60
CA GLY A 280 3.30 13.57 13.00
C GLY A 280 4.12 13.12 11.80
N PRO A 281 3.80 11.93 11.26
CA PRO A 281 4.46 11.41 10.07
C PRO A 281 3.94 12.08 8.79
N PHE A 282 4.80 12.17 7.79
CA PHE A 282 4.45 12.47 6.40
C PHE A 282 5.07 11.49 5.41
N LEU A 283 4.46 11.44 4.23
CA LEU A 283 4.91 10.77 3.02
C LEU A 283 4.77 11.77 1.87
N THR A 284 5.75 11.84 0.99
CA THR A 284 5.71 12.74 -0.17
C THR A 284 6.26 12.08 -1.40
N TYR A 285 5.55 12.28 -2.50
CA TYR A 285 6.00 11.95 -3.84
C TYR A 285 6.37 13.24 -4.57
N ILE A 286 7.61 13.33 -5.02
CA ILE A 286 8.08 14.39 -5.93
C ILE A 286 8.23 13.72 -7.30
N ILE A 287 7.30 14.01 -8.20
CA ILE A 287 7.12 13.30 -9.46
C ILE A 287 7.61 14.18 -10.61
N ASN A 288 8.41 13.58 -11.50
CA ASN A 288 8.87 14.26 -12.72
C ASN A 288 7.75 14.30 -13.75
N ASP A 289 7.14 15.47 -13.94
CA ASP A 289 6.09 15.69 -14.94
C ASP A 289 6.66 16.49 -16.12
N GLU A 290 7.38 15.77 -16.98
CA GLU A 290 8.13 16.32 -18.12
C GLU A 290 7.22 17.07 -19.11
N GLU A 291 6.03 16.55 -19.36
CA GLU A 291 5.06 17.08 -20.31
C GLU A 291 4.58 18.49 -19.92
N ASN A 292 4.51 18.77 -18.62
CA ASN A 292 4.15 20.08 -18.08
C ASN A 292 5.37 20.88 -17.57
N GLN A 293 6.59 20.38 -17.78
CA GLN A 293 7.85 21.01 -17.34
C GLN A 293 7.83 21.43 -15.85
N ARG A 294 7.36 20.52 -14.99
CA ARG A 294 7.24 20.75 -13.54
C ARG A 294 7.66 19.53 -12.72
N LYS A 295 7.91 19.74 -11.43
CA LYS A 295 7.89 18.68 -10.42
C LYS A 295 6.52 18.73 -9.74
N MET A 296 5.74 17.67 -9.87
CA MET A 296 4.46 17.56 -9.17
C MET A 296 4.73 16.99 -7.78
N VAL A 297 4.34 17.71 -6.73
CA VAL A 297 4.49 17.27 -5.35
C VAL A 297 3.15 16.85 -4.81
N LEU A 298 3.05 15.59 -4.40
CA LEU A 298 1.89 15.02 -3.73
C LEU A 298 2.30 14.53 -2.35
N GLU A 299 1.62 15.00 -1.32
CA GLU A 299 2.02 14.72 0.06
C GLU A 299 0.82 14.33 0.90
N GLY A 300 1.04 13.36 1.78
CA GLY A 300 0.09 12.94 2.79
C GLY A 300 0.74 13.05 4.17
N PHE A 301 0.03 13.62 5.13
CA PHE A 301 0.49 13.68 6.52
C PHE A 301 -0.64 13.45 7.52
N THR A 302 -0.29 12.87 8.67
CA THR A 302 -1.25 12.52 9.72
C THR A 302 -0.93 13.24 11.00
N PHE A 303 -1.94 13.84 11.64
CA PHE A 303 -1.89 14.21 13.05
C PHE A 303 -2.76 13.23 13.84
N ALA A 304 -2.14 12.40 14.69
CA ALA A 304 -2.88 11.46 15.53
C ALA A 304 -2.08 11.11 16.81
N PRO A 305 -2.01 12.03 17.79
CA PRO A 305 -1.07 11.92 18.91
C PRO A 305 -1.28 10.65 19.75
N SER A 306 -2.53 10.23 19.92
CA SER A 306 -2.91 9.11 20.80
C SER A 306 -3.22 7.81 20.06
N ALA A 307 -2.74 7.66 18.81
CA ALA A 307 -2.99 6.51 17.94
C ALA A 307 -1.72 6.00 17.27
N GLU A 308 -1.69 4.71 16.93
CA GLU A 308 -0.78 4.17 15.92
C GLU A 308 -1.10 4.81 14.56
N LYS A 309 -0.07 5.14 13.78
CA LYS A 309 -0.18 5.95 12.56
C LYS A 309 0.14 5.16 11.29
N ARG A 310 0.74 3.97 11.38
CA ARG A 310 1.11 3.14 10.22
C ARG A 310 -0.04 2.97 9.25
N ASN A 311 -1.22 2.59 9.74
CA ASN A 311 -2.35 2.31 8.87
C ASN A 311 -2.92 3.60 8.23
N TYR A 312 -2.88 4.73 8.93
CA TYR A 312 -3.25 6.04 8.35
C TYR A 312 -2.27 6.47 7.26
N MET A 313 -0.96 6.33 7.52
CA MET A 313 0.06 6.62 6.52
C MET A 313 -0.01 5.68 5.32
N PHE A 314 -0.36 4.41 5.54
CA PHE A 314 -0.61 3.46 4.48
C PHE A 314 -1.83 3.84 3.63
N GLU A 315 -2.92 4.31 4.24
CA GLU A 315 -4.10 4.77 3.51
C GLU A 315 -3.77 6.00 2.65
N LEU A 316 -3.03 6.96 3.19
CA LEU A 316 -2.52 8.10 2.44
C LEU A 316 -1.64 7.66 1.26
N GLU A 317 -0.70 6.73 1.48
CA GLU A 317 0.10 6.14 0.41
C GLU A 317 -0.77 5.52 -0.70
N ALA A 318 -1.78 4.76 -0.32
CA ALA A 318 -2.70 4.13 -1.25
C ALA A 318 -3.44 5.17 -2.09
N ILE A 319 -3.86 6.29 -1.50
CA ILE A 319 -4.52 7.39 -2.22
C ILE A 319 -3.53 8.07 -3.17
N LEU A 320 -2.36 8.48 -2.70
CA LEU A 320 -1.39 9.21 -3.55
C LEU A 320 -0.93 8.37 -4.75
N LYS A 321 -0.83 7.04 -4.59
CA LYS A 321 -0.50 6.10 -5.67
C LYS A 321 -1.56 5.97 -6.76
N THR A 322 -2.75 6.56 -6.58
CA THR A 322 -3.81 6.59 -7.60
C THR A 322 -3.69 7.73 -8.58
N VAL A 323 -2.66 8.58 -8.44
CA VAL A 323 -2.48 9.75 -9.32
C VAL A 323 -2.52 9.34 -10.79
N ASN A 324 -3.39 10.03 -11.52
CA ASN A 324 -3.49 9.94 -12.96
C ASN A 324 -3.25 11.33 -13.57
N PHE A 325 -2.18 11.44 -14.35
CA PHE A 325 -1.81 12.66 -15.09
C PHE A 325 -2.59 12.84 -16.40
N ASN A 326 -3.28 11.79 -16.86
CA ASN A 326 -4.12 11.82 -18.06
C ASN A 326 -5.56 11.39 -17.71
N PRO A 327 -6.26 12.19 -16.90
CA PRO A 327 -7.65 11.91 -16.54
C PRO A 327 -8.55 12.02 -17.77
N THR A 328 -9.42 11.03 -17.98
CA THR A 328 -10.46 11.11 -19.01
C THR A 328 -11.40 12.29 -18.69
N PRO A 329 -11.79 13.10 -19.69
CA PRO A 329 -12.64 14.28 -19.48
C PRO A 329 -13.95 14.03 -18.74
#